data_AF-A0A8S9LCJ7-F1
#
_entry.id   AF-A0A8S9LCJ7-F1
#
_cell.length_a   1.000
_cell.length_b   1.000
_cell.length_c   1.000
_cell.angle_alpha   90.00
_cell.angle_beta   90.00
_cell.angle_gamma   90.00
#
_symmetry.space_group_name_H-M   'P 1'
#
loop_
_entity.id
_entity.type
_entity.pdbx_description
1 polymer ?
#
loop_
_entity_poly.entity_id
_entity_poly.type
_entity_poly.pdbx_seq_one_letter_code
_entity_poly.pdbx_strand_id
1 'polypeptide(L)'
;MIPVVCVMEWILHNKRYSKLVKLSVVVVVVGVAICTVTDVKVNAKGFVCACVAIFSSSLQQILIGSQQKKYSIGSFELLSKTAPIQALSLLLVGPFVDYLLSGKFIVNYTMSSGCFLFILLSCALAVFCNISQYLCIGRFSAVSFQVIGHMKTVCILTLGWLLFDSAMTFKNVSGMIVAIVGMVIYSWAMELEKQSAKALSTVKHSLTEEEFEFLKEGVEETTHSRDVELGHTKA
;
A
#
# COMPACT_ATOMS: atom_id res chain seq x y z
N MET A 1 4.89 -2.07 -8.13
CA MET A 1 4.13 -2.34 -6.88
C MET A 1 2.66 -1.91 -7.01
N ILE A 2 2.36 -0.62 -7.23
CA ILE A 2 0.99 -0.09 -7.41
C ILE A 2 0.09 -0.96 -8.33
N PRO A 3 0.47 -1.29 -9.58
CA PRO A 3 -0.33 -2.17 -10.45
C PRO A 3 -0.67 -3.53 -9.83
N VAL A 4 0.33 -4.15 -9.18
CA VAL A 4 0.20 -5.49 -8.59
C VAL A 4 -0.74 -5.46 -7.39
N VAL A 5 -0.65 -4.42 -6.56
CA VAL A 5 -1.57 -4.20 -5.44
C VAL A 5 -3.00 -4.04 -5.94
N CYS A 6 -3.24 -3.23 -6.98
CA CYS A 6 -4.59 -3.05 -7.55
C CYS A 6 -5.18 -4.36 -8.09
N VAL A 7 -4.36 -5.17 -8.78
CA VAL A 7 -4.81 -6.48 -9.29
C VAL A 7 -5.11 -7.43 -8.13
N MET A 8 -4.27 -7.45 -7.09
CA MET A 8 -4.48 -8.27 -5.90
C MET A 8 -5.73 -7.87 -5.11
N GLU A 9 -5.95 -6.58 -4.88
CA GLU A 9 -7.17 -6.09 -4.23
C GLU A 9 -8.42 -6.38 -5.08
N TRP A 10 -8.31 -6.32 -6.41
CA TRP A 10 -9.41 -6.71 -7.30
C TRP A 10 -9.74 -8.20 -7.16
N ILE A 11 -8.74 -9.08 -7.12
CA ILE A 11 -8.95 -10.54 -7.00
C ILE A 11 -9.44 -10.93 -5.60
N LEU A 12 -8.81 -10.41 -4.54
CA LEU A 12 -9.06 -10.84 -3.15
C LEU A 12 -10.28 -10.15 -2.52
N HIS A 13 -10.53 -8.88 -2.84
CA HIS A 13 -11.61 -8.09 -2.23
C HIS A 13 -12.73 -7.71 -3.23
N ASN A 14 -12.66 -8.20 -4.48
CA ASN A 14 -13.62 -7.93 -5.56
C ASN A 14 -13.91 -6.43 -5.78
N LYS A 15 -12.91 -5.59 -5.50
CA LYS A 15 -13.05 -4.14 -5.52
C LYS A 15 -13.08 -3.61 -6.96
N ARG A 16 -14.14 -2.88 -7.32
CA ARG A 16 -14.29 -2.29 -8.66
C ARG A 16 -13.60 -0.93 -8.69
N TYR A 17 -12.53 -0.81 -9.47
CA TYR A 17 -11.87 0.47 -9.74
C TYR A 17 -12.50 1.20 -10.94
N SER A 18 -12.56 2.52 -10.84
CA SER A 18 -12.97 3.46 -11.88
C SER A 18 -12.02 3.41 -13.08
N LYS A 19 -12.53 3.84 -14.23
CA LYS A 19 -11.79 3.86 -15.50
C LYS A 19 -10.53 4.73 -15.40
N LEU A 20 -10.59 5.82 -14.62
CA LEU A 20 -9.46 6.72 -14.37
C LEU A 20 -8.29 6.00 -13.67
N VAL A 21 -8.56 5.23 -12.61
CA VAL A 21 -7.54 4.48 -11.88
C VAL A 21 -6.87 3.44 -12.80
N LYS A 22 -7.66 2.72 -13.61
CA LYS A 22 -7.14 1.75 -14.58
C LYS A 22 -6.22 2.40 -15.60
N LEU A 23 -6.61 3.55 -16.15
CA LEU A 23 -5.80 4.28 -17.12
C LEU A 23 -4.47 4.73 -16.51
N SER A 24 -4.47 5.26 -15.29
CA SER A 24 -3.25 5.66 -14.59
C SER A 24 -2.30 4.49 -14.36
N VAL A 25 -2.85 3.32 -13.99
CA VAL A 25 -2.05 2.10 -13.82
C VAL A 25 -1.39 1.68 -15.13
N VAL A 26 -2.09 1.77 -16.26
CA VAL A 26 -1.51 1.49 -17.59
C VAL A 26 -0.36 2.45 -17.89
N VAL A 27 -0.52 3.75 -17.62
CA VAL A 27 0.55 4.74 -17.83
C VAL A 27 1.79 4.43 -16.98
N VAL A 28 1.61 4.03 -15.72
CA VAL A 28 2.72 3.60 -14.85
C VAL A 28 3.44 2.38 -15.42
N VAL A 29 2.68 1.37 -15.88
CA VAL A 29 3.26 0.15 -16.47
C VAL A 29 4.05 0.46 -17.73
N VAL A 30 3.54 1.35 -18.60
CA VAL A 30 4.26 1.79 -19.80
C VAL A 30 5.55 2.52 -19.44
N GLY A 31 5.53 3.45 -18.49
CA GLY A 31 6.74 4.16 -18.04
C GLY A 31 7.82 3.20 -17.52
N VAL A 32 7.42 2.24 -16.67
CA VAL A 32 8.34 1.21 -16.13
C VAL A 32 8.86 0.28 -17.23
N ALA A 33 8.04 -0.08 -18.21
CA ALA A 33 8.45 -0.90 -19.35
C ALA A 33 9.50 -0.19 -20.21
N ILE A 34 9.32 1.12 -20.47
CA ILE A 34 10.31 1.94 -21.19
C ILE A 34 11.63 1.99 -20.43
N CYS A 35 11.61 2.21 -19.11
CA CYS A 35 12.83 2.15 -18.29
C CYS A 35 13.52 0.79 -18.39
N THR A 36 12.75 -0.29 -18.31
CA THR A 36 13.27 -1.66 -18.31
C THR A 36 13.92 -2.05 -19.64
N VAL A 37 13.29 -1.71 -20.77
CA VAL A 37 13.83 -2.02 -22.11
C VAL A 37 15.06 -1.17 -22.45
N THR A 38 15.15 0.03 -21.89
CA THR A 38 16.27 0.94 -22.12
C THR A 38 17.45 0.64 -21.20
N ASP A 39 17.24 -0.09 -20.11
CA ASP A 39 18.31 -0.46 -19.20
C ASP A 39 19.23 -1.51 -19.86
N VAL A 40 20.51 -1.20 -19.95
CA VAL A 40 21.52 -2.01 -20.64
C VAL A 40 21.92 -3.24 -19.80
N LYS A 41 21.51 -3.32 -18.52
CA LYS A 41 21.97 -4.33 -17.55
C LYS A 41 20.86 -5.25 -17.04
N VAL A 42 19.83 -5.55 -17.84
CA VAL A 42 18.74 -6.43 -17.39
C VAL A 42 19.26 -7.86 -17.18
N ASN A 43 19.41 -8.27 -15.93
CA ASN A 43 19.72 -9.66 -15.57
C ASN A 43 18.42 -10.44 -15.33
N ALA A 44 18.20 -11.52 -16.10
CA ALA A 44 17.00 -12.35 -15.99
C ALA A 44 16.76 -12.91 -14.59
N LYS A 45 17.83 -13.36 -13.89
CA LYS A 45 17.71 -13.87 -12.51
C LYS A 45 17.25 -12.77 -11.54
N GLY A 46 17.85 -11.58 -11.65
CA GLY A 46 17.47 -10.41 -10.85
C GLY A 46 16.04 -9.94 -11.13
N PHE A 47 15.62 -9.98 -12.40
CA PHE A 47 14.26 -9.63 -12.81
C PHE A 47 13.22 -10.57 -12.18
N VAL A 48 13.45 -11.88 -12.22
CA VAL A 48 12.54 -12.87 -11.59
C VAL A 48 12.49 -12.65 -10.07
N CYS A 49 13.63 -12.46 -9.41
CA CYS A 49 13.67 -12.12 -7.97
C CYS A 49 12.90 -10.83 -7.67
N ALA A 50 13.02 -9.79 -8.50
CA ALA A 50 12.30 -8.54 -8.32
C ALA A 50 10.78 -8.73 -8.49
N CYS A 51 10.32 -9.53 -9.45
CA CYS A 51 8.91 -9.85 -9.61
C CYS A 51 8.33 -10.55 -8.37
N VAL A 52 9.04 -11.57 -7.85
CA VAL A 52 8.65 -12.28 -6.63
C VAL A 52 8.64 -11.33 -5.42
N ALA A 53 9.65 -10.48 -5.28
CA ALA A 53 9.73 -9.49 -4.22
C ALA A 53 8.54 -8.51 -4.28
N ILE A 54 8.22 -7.97 -5.46
CA ILE A 54 7.08 -7.06 -5.65
C ILE A 54 5.76 -7.74 -5.28
N PHE A 55 5.57 -8.99 -5.70
CA PHE A 55 4.38 -9.77 -5.36
C PHE A 55 4.25 -9.99 -3.85
N SER A 56 5.33 -10.46 -3.22
CA SER A 56 5.39 -10.69 -1.77
C SER A 56 5.17 -9.40 -0.97
N SER A 57 5.83 -8.30 -1.33
CA SER A 57 5.65 -7.01 -0.66
C SER A 57 4.25 -6.44 -0.84
N SER A 58 3.63 -6.65 -2.00
CA SER A 58 2.24 -6.22 -2.24
C SER A 58 1.27 -6.99 -1.34
N LEU A 59 1.45 -8.30 -1.22
CA LEU A 59 0.65 -9.13 -0.33
C LEU A 59 0.84 -8.72 1.15
N GLN A 60 2.08 -8.52 1.58
CA GLN A 60 2.39 -8.04 2.93
C GLN A 60 1.68 -6.70 3.21
N GLN A 61 1.73 -5.76 2.26
CA GLN A 61 1.08 -4.46 2.43
C GLN A 61 -0.45 -4.58 2.57
N ILE A 62 -1.10 -5.39 1.74
CA ILE A 62 -2.54 -5.62 1.79
C ILE A 62 -2.94 -6.28 3.12
N LEU A 63 -2.21 -7.32 3.54
CA LEU A 63 -2.49 -8.03 4.79
C LEU A 63 -2.32 -7.11 6.00
N ILE A 64 -1.23 -6.34 6.08
CA ILE A 64 -1.00 -5.38 7.17
C ILE A 64 -2.12 -4.34 7.19
N GLY A 65 -2.48 -3.76 6.04
CA GLY A 65 -3.56 -2.78 5.94
C GLY A 65 -4.93 -3.34 6.38
N SER A 66 -5.24 -4.57 5.97
CA SER A 66 -6.48 -5.27 6.35
C SER A 66 -6.53 -5.58 7.85
N GLN A 67 -5.44 -6.10 8.42
CA GLN A 67 -5.35 -6.43 9.84
C GLN A 67 -5.41 -5.18 10.72
N GLN A 68 -4.73 -4.09 10.32
CA GLN A 68 -4.79 -2.83 11.05
C GLN A 68 -6.22 -2.25 11.08
N LYS A 69 -6.96 -2.37 9.97
CA LYS A 69 -8.36 -1.92 9.90
C LYS A 69 -9.31 -2.84 10.67
N LYS A 70 -9.09 -4.16 10.66
CA LYS A 70 -9.97 -5.16 11.27
C LYS A 70 -9.87 -5.19 12.80
N TYR A 71 -8.65 -5.03 13.34
CA TYR A 71 -8.40 -5.17 14.78
C TYR A 71 -8.14 -3.83 15.48
N SER A 72 -8.11 -2.71 14.76
CA SER A 72 -7.80 -1.37 15.30
C SER A 72 -6.49 -1.33 16.14
N ILE A 73 -5.56 -2.24 15.83
CA ILE A 73 -4.29 -2.38 16.55
C ILE A 73 -3.34 -1.26 16.12
N GLY A 74 -2.59 -0.71 17.08
CA GLY A 74 -1.55 0.29 16.78
C GLY A 74 -0.44 -0.28 15.90
N SER A 75 0.06 0.50 14.93
CA SER A 75 1.05 0.02 13.96
C SER A 75 2.36 -0.47 14.60
N PHE A 76 2.75 0.08 15.76
CA PHE A 76 3.93 -0.36 16.51
C PHE A 76 3.76 -1.74 17.16
N GLU A 77 2.54 -2.05 17.63
CA GLU A 77 2.22 -3.35 18.22
C GLU A 77 2.17 -4.44 17.15
N LEU A 78 1.60 -4.11 15.98
CA LEU A 78 1.61 -5.00 14.82
C LEU A 78 3.05 -5.28 14.33
N LEU A 79 3.90 -4.25 14.30
CA LEU A 79 5.32 -4.41 13.97
C LEU A 79 6.02 -5.34 14.96
N SER A 80 5.83 -5.13 16.27
CA SER A 80 6.48 -5.93 17.31
C SER A 80 6.10 -7.41 17.25
N LYS A 81 4.86 -7.73 16.83
CA LYS A 81 4.41 -9.12 16.63
C LYS A 81 4.90 -9.73 15.32
N THR A 82 5.08 -8.91 14.28
CA THR A 82 5.47 -9.39 12.94
C THR A 82 6.99 -9.50 12.77
N ALA A 83 7.75 -8.58 13.38
CA ALA A 83 9.21 -8.52 13.31
C ALA A 83 9.93 -9.83 13.71
N PRO A 84 9.59 -10.52 14.83
CA PRO A 84 10.30 -11.75 15.20
C PRO A 84 10.02 -12.88 14.21
N ILE A 85 8.79 -12.98 13.68
CA ILE A 85 8.43 -13.99 12.68
C ILE A 85 9.17 -13.72 11.37
N GLN A 86 9.26 -12.44 10.96
CA GLN A 86 10.02 -12.05 9.78
C GLN A 86 11.51 -12.34 9.95
N ALA A 87 12.10 -11.99 11.10
CA ALA A 87 13.50 -12.28 11.40
C ALA A 87 13.79 -13.79 11.37
N LEU A 88 12.92 -14.59 11.98
CA LEU A 88 13.05 -16.06 11.97
C LEU A 88 12.94 -16.63 10.55
N SER A 89 11.96 -16.16 9.77
CA SER A 89 11.80 -16.61 8.38
C SER A 89 13.01 -16.25 7.51
N LEU A 90 13.58 -15.05 7.70
CA LEU A 90 14.77 -14.61 7.00
C LEU A 90 16.01 -15.41 7.41
N LEU A 91 16.12 -15.76 8.71
CA LEU A 91 17.21 -16.59 9.21
C LEU A 91 17.19 -18.00 8.61
N LEU A 92 16.00 -18.59 8.43
CA LEU A 92 15.85 -19.93 7.88
C LEU A 92 16.00 -19.95 6.35
N VAL A 93 15.37 -19.01 5.65
CA VAL A 93 15.29 -19.02 4.18
C VAL A 93 16.47 -18.27 3.55
N GLY A 94 17.01 -17.25 4.23
CA GLY A 94 18.07 -16.37 3.71
C GLY A 94 19.33 -17.12 3.28
N PRO A 95 19.95 -17.97 4.12
CA PRO A 95 21.15 -18.71 3.76
C PRO A 95 20.94 -19.66 2.58
N PHE A 96 19.75 -20.26 2.46
CA PHE A 96 19.40 -21.13 1.34
C PHE A 96 19.29 -20.37 0.02
N VAL A 97 18.61 -19.21 0.05
CA VAL A 97 18.46 -18.34 -1.13
C VAL A 97 19.81 -17.76 -1.56
N ASP A 98 20.65 -17.32 -0.62
CA ASP A 98 21.97 -16.79 -0.95
C ASP A 98 22.90 -17.87 -1.53
N TYR A 99 22.84 -19.09 -1.01
CA TYR A 99 23.56 -20.22 -1.62
C TYR A 99 23.09 -20.50 -3.06
N LEU A 100 21.77 -20.45 -3.32
CA LEU A 100 21.21 -20.67 -4.65
C LEU A 100 21.62 -19.58 -5.65
N LEU A 101 21.79 -18.32 -5.20
CA LEU A 101 22.18 -17.21 -6.06
C LEU A 101 23.70 -17.10 -6.24
N SER A 102 24.48 -17.25 -5.17
CA SER A 102 25.91 -16.96 -5.12
C SER A 102 26.79 -18.21 -5.21
N GLY A 103 26.25 -19.41 -4.98
CA GLY A 103 26.97 -20.69 -5.01
C GLY A 103 28.01 -20.86 -3.91
N LYS A 104 28.08 -19.92 -2.96
CA LYS A 104 29.02 -19.91 -1.83
C LYS A 104 28.22 -19.77 -0.54
N PHE A 105 28.63 -20.50 0.50
CA PHE A 105 28.05 -20.32 1.83
C PHE A 105 28.56 -19.05 2.48
N ILE A 106 27.63 -18.27 3.05
CA ILE A 106 27.89 -17.05 3.85
C ILE A 106 28.93 -17.29 4.95
N VAL A 107 28.98 -18.51 5.49
CA VAL A 107 29.84 -18.90 6.63
C VAL A 107 31.33 -18.86 6.29
N ASN A 108 31.72 -18.95 5.02
CA ASN A 108 33.13 -18.90 4.59
C ASN A 108 33.65 -17.48 4.32
N TYR A 109 32.87 -16.44 4.66
CA TYR A 109 33.27 -15.05 4.40
C TYR A 109 34.23 -14.52 5.47
N THR A 110 35.36 -13.94 5.03
CA THR A 110 36.34 -13.32 5.93
C THR A 110 35.86 -11.94 6.38
N MET A 111 35.44 -11.85 7.64
CA MET A 111 34.91 -10.61 8.20
C MET A 111 36.04 -9.62 8.49
N SER A 112 36.08 -8.51 7.72
CA SER A 112 36.95 -7.36 8.01
C SER A 112 36.24 -6.37 8.93
N SER A 113 36.99 -5.65 9.79
CA SER A 113 36.44 -4.67 10.75
C SER A 113 35.61 -3.58 10.08
N GLY A 114 35.98 -3.15 8.87
CA GLY A 114 35.18 -2.19 8.09
C GLY A 114 33.86 -2.78 7.62
N CYS A 115 33.85 -4.04 7.19
CA CYS A 115 32.64 -4.75 6.76
C CYS A 115 31.64 -4.88 7.91
N PHE A 116 32.13 -5.22 9.12
CA PHE A 116 31.30 -5.30 10.32
C PHE A 116 30.62 -3.96 10.66
N LEU A 117 31.35 -2.83 10.57
CA LEU A 117 30.76 -1.50 10.79
C LEU A 117 29.67 -1.16 9.76
N PHE A 118 29.90 -1.43 8.47
CA PHE A 118 28.90 -1.19 7.44
C PHE A 118 27.65 -2.07 7.61
N ILE A 119 27.81 -3.32 8.04
CA ILE A 119 26.70 -4.21 8.36
C ILE A 119 25.88 -3.65 9.52
N LEU A 120 26.53 -3.27 10.63
CA LEU A 120 25.84 -2.67 11.77
C LEU A 120 25.09 -1.39 11.40
N LEU A 121 25.73 -0.51 10.63
CA LEU A 121 25.11 0.73 10.16
C LEU A 121 23.89 0.44 9.28
N SER A 122 23.99 -0.52 8.35
CA SER A 122 22.88 -0.93 7.49
C SER A 122 21.73 -1.52 8.31
N CYS A 123 22.01 -2.35 9.31
CA CYS A 123 20.99 -2.89 10.21
C CYS A 123 20.29 -1.79 11.01
N ALA A 124 21.03 -0.81 11.54
CA ALA A 124 20.45 0.31 12.27
C ALA A 124 19.51 1.16 11.36
N LEU A 125 19.94 1.45 10.13
CA LEU A 125 19.12 2.15 9.14
C LEU A 125 17.88 1.34 8.73
N ALA A 126 17.99 0.01 8.63
CA ALA A 126 16.86 -0.86 8.31
C ALA A 126 15.80 -0.85 9.43
N VAL A 127 16.21 -0.88 10.70
CA VAL A 127 15.29 -0.75 11.85
C VAL A 127 14.58 0.60 11.79
N PHE A 128 15.32 1.69 11.55
CA PHE A 128 14.73 3.03 11.46
C PHE A 128 13.73 3.13 10.29
N CYS A 129 14.08 2.58 9.12
CA CYS A 129 13.18 2.51 7.97
C CYS A 129 11.88 1.75 8.29
N ASN A 130 11.98 0.60 8.96
CA ASN A 130 10.81 -0.20 9.33
C ASN A 130 9.92 0.55 10.34
N ILE A 131 10.50 1.13 11.40
CA ILE A 131 9.75 1.93 12.38
C ILE A 131 9.04 3.10 11.69
N SER A 132 9.76 3.85 10.85
CA SER A 132 9.21 4.96 10.08
C SER A 132 8.05 4.52 9.19
N GLN A 133 8.19 3.40 8.48
CA GLN A 133 7.13 2.86 7.63
C GLN A 133 5.87 2.56 8.43
N TYR A 134 5.97 1.85 9.56
CA TYR A 134 4.80 1.53 10.38
C TYR A 134 4.21 2.77 11.06
N LEU A 135 5.03 3.72 11.53
CA LEU A 135 4.54 4.98 12.11
C LEU A 135 3.78 5.81 11.07
N CYS A 136 4.28 5.86 9.84
CA CYS A 136 3.59 6.53 8.73
C CYS A 136 2.21 5.91 8.45
N ILE A 137 2.09 4.58 8.49
CA ILE A 137 0.80 3.90 8.26
C ILE A 137 -0.20 4.21 9.38
N GLY A 138 0.25 4.32 10.63
CA GLY A 138 -0.63 4.54 11.78
C GLY A 138 -1.03 5.98 12.04
N ARG A 139 -0.17 6.95 11.69
CA ARG A 139 -0.35 8.36 12.08
C ARG A 139 -0.78 9.26 10.92
N PHE A 140 -0.53 8.87 9.67
CA PHE A 140 -0.86 9.71 8.53
C PHE A 140 -2.23 9.39 7.93
N SER A 141 -2.88 10.45 7.44
CA SER A 141 -4.06 10.30 6.57
C SER A 141 -3.66 9.61 5.26
N ALA A 142 -4.63 9.01 4.56
CA ALA A 142 -4.33 8.34 3.28
C ALA A 142 -3.67 9.27 2.26
N VAL A 143 -4.03 10.57 2.26
CA VAL A 143 -3.44 11.58 1.37
C VAL A 143 -1.97 11.78 1.69
N SER A 144 -1.64 11.97 2.97
CA SER A 144 -0.26 12.13 3.43
C SER A 144 0.60 10.89 3.16
N PHE A 145 0.04 9.70 3.36
CA PHE A 145 0.74 8.44 3.04
C PHE A 145 1.08 8.33 1.54
N GLN A 146 0.17 8.80 0.69
CA GLN A 146 0.33 8.75 -0.75
C GLN A 146 1.37 9.75 -1.26
N VAL A 147 1.41 10.96 -0.68
CA VAL A 147 2.46 11.96 -0.98
C VAL A 147 3.83 11.45 -0.52
N ILE A 148 3.94 10.86 0.67
CA ILE A 148 5.19 10.27 1.18
C ILE A 148 5.67 9.13 0.27
N GLY A 149 4.76 8.29 -0.23
CA GLY A 149 5.09 7.22 -1.17
C GLY A 149 5.73 7.75 -2.47
N HIS A 150 5.20 8.84 -3.01
CA HIS A 150 5.76 9.49 -4.19
C HIS A 150 7.11 10.15 -3.91
N MET A 151 7.20 10.90 -2.81
CA MET A 151 8.44 11.54 -2.39
C MET A 151 9.56 10.52 -2.18
N LYS A 152 9.26 9.40 -1.51
CA LYS A 152 10.20 8.28 -1.33
C LYS A 152 10.71 7.78 -2.68
N THR A 153 9.82 7.57 -3.64
CA THR A 153 10.18 7.05 -4.96
C THR A 153 11.06 8.03 -5.73
N VAL A 154 10.70 9.32 -5.76
CA VAL A 154 11.51 10.36 -6.41
C VAL A 154 12.89 10.47 -5.75
N CYS A 155 12.95 10.47 -4.42
CA CYS A 155 14.22 10.57 -3.69
C CYS A 155 15.14 9.38 -3.97
N ILE A 156 14.61 8.14 -3.98
CA ILE A 156 15.38 6.94 -4.32
C ILE A 156 15.93 7.02 -5.75
N LEU A 157 15.13 7.48 -6.72
CA LEU A 157 15.57 7.62 -8.11
C LEU A 157 16.66 8.68 -8.26
N THR A 158 16.49 9.86 -7.64
CA THR A 158 17.46 10.96 -7.71
C THR A 158 18.77 10.59 -7.01
N LEU A 159 18.71 9.99 -5.82
CA LEU A 159 19.90 9.53 -5.10
C LEU A 159 20.60 8.37 -5.84
N GLY A 160 19.84 7.45 -6.43
CA GLY A 160 20.39 6.38 -7.25
C GLY A 160 21.17 6.92 -8.44
N TRP A 161 20.64 7.94 -9.12
CA TRP A 161 21.37 8.61 -10.19
C TRP A 161 22.63 9.32 -9.69
N LEU A 162 22.52 10.10 -8.61
CA LEU A 162 23.63 10.90 -8.07
C LEU A 162 24.79 10.04 -7.56
N LEU A 163 24.51 8.89 -6.93
CA LEU A 163 25.52 8.05 -6.30
C LEU A 163 26.18 7.04 -7.25
N PHE A 164 25.46 6.53 -8.25
CA PHE A 164 25.96 5.47 -9.13
C PHE A 164 26.53 5.98 -10.47
N ASP A 165 26.53 7.31 -10.70
CA ASP A 165 27.04 8.00 -11.90
C ASP A 165 26.75 7.26 -13.21
N SER A 166 25.57 6.62 -13.28
CA SER A 166 25.23 5.76 -14.40
C SER A 166 24.83 6.65 -15.58
N ALA A 167 25.35 6.31 -16.76
CA ALA A 167 25.05 6.98 -18.02
C ALA A 167 23.53 6.96 -18.29
N MET A 168 22.86 7.98 -17.78
CA MET A 168 21.42 8.07 -17.79
C MET A 168 21.00 8.50 -19.20
N THR A 169 20.77 7.50 -20.04
CA THR A 169 20.33 7.74 -21.42
C THR A 169 19.01 8.52 -21.38
N PHE A 170 18.85 9.51 -22.26
CA PHE A 170 17.62 10.33 -22.35
C PHE A 170 16.34 9.48 -22.41
N LYS A 171 16.40 8.30 -23.02
CA LYS A 171 15.30 7.33 -23.06
C LYS A 171 14.91 6.80 -21.68
N ASN A 172 15.87 6.50 -20.79
CA ASN A 172 15.59 6.05 -19.43
C ASN A 172 14.94 7.17 -18.60
N VAL A 173 15.44 8.41 -18.74
CA VAL A 173 14.85 9.60 -18.10
C VAL A 173 13.40 9.78 -18.52
N SER A 174 13.12 9.65 -19.83
CA SER A 174 11.75 9.79 -20.34
C SER A 174 10.80 8.75 -19.73
N GLY A 175 11.24 7.48 -19.59
CA GLY A 175 10.47 6.43 -18.94
C GLY A 175 10.19 6.73 -17.46
N MET A 176 11.20 7.25 -16.74
CA MET A 176 11.04 7.62 -15.33
C MET A 176 10.05 8.76 -15.14
N ILE A 177 10.10 9.80 -15.99
CA ILE A 177 9.14 10.92 -15.94
C ILE A 177 7.72 10.40 -16.19
N VAL A 178 7.52 9.56 -17.21
CA VAL A 178 6.21 8.96 -17.50
C VAL A 178 5.70 8.14 -16.32
N ALA A 179 6.56 7.35 -15.67
CA ALA A 179 6.20 6.57 -14.49
C ALA A 179 5.79 7.48 -13.32
N ILE A 180 6.52 8.56 -13.05
CA ILE A 180 6.20 9.53 -11.99
C ILE A 180 4.86 10.22 -12.27
N VAL A 181 4.64 10.67 -13.50
CA VAL A 181 3.36 11.29 -13.91
C VAL A 181 2.21 10.30 -13.71
N GLY A 182 2.36 9.05 -14.16
CA GLY A 182 1.35 8.01 -13.94
C GLY A 182 1.06 7.77 -12.46
N MET A 183 2.09 7.79 -11.60
CA MET A 183 1.94 7.65 -10.15
C MET A 183 1.17 8.83 -9.54
N VAL A 184 1.42 10.06 -9.97
CA VAL A 184 0.68 11.25 -9.52
C VAL A 184 -0.80 11.18 -9.93
N ILE A 185 -1.07 10.85 -11.21
CA ILE A 185 -2.45 10.73 -11.70
C ILE A 185 -3.19 9.59 -10.99
N TYR A 186 -2.53 8.45 -10.74
CA TYR A 186 -3.09 7.34 -9.96
C TYR A 186 -3.53 7.81 -8.58
N SER A 187 -2.68 8.57 -7.90
CA SER A 187 -2.97 9.07 -6.56
C SER A 187 -4.13 10.04 -6.51
N TRP A 188 -4.18 10.94 -7.49
CA TRP A 188 -5.31 11.85 -7.61
C TRP A 188 -6.62 11.10 -7.90
N ALA A 189 -6.60 10.13 -8.81
CA ALA A 189 -7.78 9.30 -9.12
C ALA A 189 -8.26 8.48 -7.91
N MET A 190 -7.34 7.90 -7.14
CA MET A 190 -7.67 7.15 -5.92
C MET A 190 -8.28 8.04 -4.83
N GLU A 191 -7.79 9.27 -4.68
CA GLU A 191 -8.36 10.22 -3.72
C GLU A 191 -9.78 10.63 -4.11
N LEU A 192 -10.04 10.88 -5.40
CA LEU A 192 -11.40 11.16 -5.90
C LEU A 192 -12.37 10.01 -5.63
N GLU A 193 -11.94 8.76 -5.84
CA GLU A 193 -12.77 7.59 -5.50
C GLU A 193 -13.06 7.51 -4.00
N LYS A 194 -12.07 7.79 -3.16
CA LYS A 194 -12.23 7.75 -1.71
C LYS A 194 -13.20 8.83 -1.22
N GLN A 195 -13.12 10.04 -1.77
CA GLN A 195 -14.04 11.14 -1.45
C GLN A 195 -15.47 10.81 -1.90
N SER A 196 -15.61 10.28 -3.11
CA SER A 196 -16.91 9.85 -3.65
C SER A 196 -17.55 8.73 -2.81
N ALA A 197 -16.75 7.75 -2.37
CA ALA A 197 -17.22 6.68 -1.49
C ALA A 197 -17.63 7.20 -0.09
N LYS A 198 -16.89 8.17 0.46
CA LYS A 198 -17.23 8.79 1.75
C LYS A 198 -18.55 9.59 1.64
N ALA A 199 -18.69 10.41 0.59
CA ALA A 199 -19.92 11.16 0.33
C ALA A 199 -21.13 10.22 0.17
N LEU A 200 -20.99 9.13 -0.59
CA LEU A 200 -22.06 8.14 -0.74
C LEU A 200 -22.43 7.45 0.59
N SER A 201 -21.45 7.17 1.45
CA SER A 201 -21.72 6.57 2.76
C SER A 201 -22.43 7.52 3.72
N THR A 202 -22.09 8.82 3.70
CA THR A 202 -22.76 9.85 4.49
C THR A 202 -24.20 10.05 4.01
N VAL A 203 -24.42 10.13 2.69
CA VAL A 203 -25.77 10.26 2.12
C VAL A 203 -26.64 9.04 2.46
N LYS A 204 -26.10 7.81 2.40
CA LYS A 204 -26.84 6.62 2.83
C LYS A 204 -27.23 6.65 4.31
N HIS A 205 -26.32 7.07 5.19
CA HIS A 205 -26.62 7.19 6.62
C HIS A 205 -27.73 8.21 6.89
N SER A 206 -27.65 9.38 6.24
CA SER A 206 -28.68 10.42 6.34
C SER A 206 -30.04 9.95 5.82
N LEU A 207 -30.08 9.26 4.67
CA LEU A 207 -31.32 8.70 4.13
C LEU A 207 -31.93 7.64 5.04
N THR A 208 -31.12 6.79 5.67
CA THR A 208 -31.61 5.77 6.61
C THR A 208 -32.12 6.37 7.91
N GLU A 209 -31.52 7.46 8.41
CA GLU A 209 -32.05 8.20 9.57
C GLU A 209 -33.37 8.89 9.25
N GLU A 210 -33.49 9.55 8.08
CA GLU A 210 -34.75 10.17 7.62
C GLU A 210 -35.86 9.13 7.44
N GLU A 211 -35.58 7.97 6.82
CA GLU A 211 -36.56 6.87 6.71
C GLU A 211 -37.00 6.34 8.08
N PHE A 212 -36.10 6.31 9.07
CA PHE A 212 -36.42 5.84 10.42
C PHE A 212 -37.25 6.86 11.21
N GLU A 213 -37.01 8.17 11.02
CA GLU A 213 -37.84 9.24 11.60
C GLU A 213 -39.25 9.23 11.00
N PHE A 214 -39.39 9.11 9.68
CA PHE A 214 -40.71 9.01 9.02
C PHE A 214 -41.51 7.79 9.52
N LEU A 215 -40.85 6.65 9.73
CA LEU A 215 -41.50 5.47 10.32
C LEU A 215 -41.93 5.69 11.77
N LYS A 216 -41.15 6.44 12.55
CA LYS A 216 -41.49 6.77 13.93
C LYS A 216 -42.67 7.74 14.01
N GLU A 217 -42.70 8.78 13.17
CA GLU A 217 -43.84 9.71 13.08
C GLU A 217 -45.12 8.98 12.64
N GLY A 218 -45.04 8.09 11.64
CA GLY A 218 -46.19 7.29 11.21
C GLY A 218 -46.72 6.35 12.31
N VAL A 219 -45.85 5.79 13.15
CA VAL A 219 -46.23 4.97 14.30
C VAL A 219 -46.86 5.82 15.42
N GLU A 220 -46.33 7.02 15.68
CA GLU A 220 -46.91 7.96 16.65
C GLU A 220 -48.29 8.46 16.21
N GLU A 221 -48.49 8.81 14.92
CA GLU A 221 -49.81 9.15 14.37
C GLU A 221 -50.81 7.99 14.49
N THR A 222 -50.38 6.76 14.19
CA THR A 222 -51.24 5.57 14.29
C THR A 222 -51.61 5.25 15.74
N THR A 223 -50.70 5.51 16.69
CA THR A 223 -50.94 5.30 18.13
C THR A 223 -51.88 6.37 18.68
N HIS A 224 -51.67 7.64 18.31
CA HIS A 224 -52.53 8.75 18.73
C HIS A 224 -53.95 8.64 18.15
N SER A 225 -54.10 8.10 16.94
CA SER A 225 -55.43 7.84 16.35
C SER A 225 -56.16 6.68 17.06
N ARG A 226 -55.45 5.66 17.55
CA ARG A 226 -56.04 4.54 18.31
C ARG A 226 -56.52 4.95 19.71
N ASP A 227 -55.78 5.82 20.38
CA ASP A 227 -56.17 6.33 21.72
C ASP A 227 -57.39 7.25 21.66
N VAL A 228 -57.59 7.98 20.54
CA VAL A 228 -58.79 8.80 20.30
C VAL A 228 -60.04 7.94 20.04
N GLU A 229 -59.92 6.82 19.30
CA GLU A 229 -61.06 5.90 19.09
C GLU A 229 -61.47 5.15 20.38
N LEU A 230 -60.52 4.80 21.25
CA LEU A 230 -60.79 4.12 22.52
C LEU A 230 -61.44 5.02 23.58
N GLY A 231 -61.29 6.35 23.48
CA GLY A 231 -61.94 7.32 24.36
C GLY A 231 -63.45 7.49 24.14
N HIS A 232 -63.98 7.09 22.97
CA HIS A 232 -65.40 7.25 22.62
C HIS A 232 -66.27 6.02 22.90
N THR A 233 -65.71 4.92 23.42
CA THR A 233 -66.45 3.66 23.70
C THR A 233 -66.72 3.43 25.19
N LYS A 234 -66.86 4.51 25.96
CA LYS A 234 -67.40 4.47 27.34
C LYS A 234 -68.34 5.65 27.57
N ALA A 235 -69.56 5.52 27.05
CA ALA A 235 -70.74 6.25 27.52
C ALA A 235 -71.91 5.27 27.56
#